data_AF-A0A969TF71-F1
#
_entry.id   AF-A0A969TF71-F1
#
_cell.length_a   1.000
_cell.length_b   1.000
_cell.length_c   1.000
_cell.angle_alpha   90.00
_cell.angle_beta   90.00
_cell.angle_gamma   90.00
#
_symmetry.space_group_name_H-M   'P 1'
#
loop_
_entity.id
_entity.type
_entity.pdbx_description
1 polymer ?
#
loop_
_entity_poly.entity_id
_entity_poly.type
_entity_poly.pdbx_seq_one_letter_code
_entity_poly.pdbx_strand_id
1 'polypeptide(L)' 'MMIKNDIKSLMDARGLSRYRLWKDTGFNRETAYRLYDDPDYIPSKTIMEKLWEVYRWQPAQYIICIPEEMLIKAG' A
#
# COMPACT_ATOMS: atom_id res chain seq x y z
N MET A 1 4.38 8.18 16.65
CA MET A 1 3.32 7.78 15.72
C MET A 1 3.99 7.40 14.42
N MET A 2 3.57 6.33 13.74
CA MET A 2 4.13 5.96 12.44
C MET A 2 3.03 5.91 11.38
N ILE A 3 3.22 6.66 10.28
CA ILE A 3 2.37 6.50 9.09
C ILE A 3 2.99 5.39 8.24
N LYS A 4 2.18 4.40 7.87
CA LYS A 4 2.60 3.28 7.04
C LYS A 4 1.67 3.09 5.86
N ASN A 5 2.23 2.52 4.81
CA ASN A 5 1.50 1.94 3.71
C ASN A 5 1.18 0.47 4.01
N ASP A 6 -0.09 0.10 3.90
CA ASP A 6 -0.65 -1.23 4.15
C ASP A 6 -1.35 -1.81 2.92
N ILE A 7 -0.89 -1.41 1.72
CA ILE A 7 -1.36 -1.99 0.44
C ILE A 7 -1.23 -3.51 0.43
N LYS A 8 -0.21 -4.07 1.10
CA LYS A 8 -0.02 -5.52 1.22
C LYS A 8 -1.25 -6.21 1.82
N SER A 9 -1.68 -5.79 3.01
CA SER A 9 -2.85 -6.40 3.67
C SER A 9 -4.12 -6.21 2.82
N LEU A 10 -4.27 -5.03 2.20
CA LEU A 10 -5.40 -4.74 1.32
C LEU A 10 -5.45 -5.66 0.08
N MET A 11 -4.29 -5.97 -0.49
CA MET A 11 -4.12 -6.86 -1.65
C MET A 11 -4.30 -8.33 -1.26
N ASP A 12 -3.68 -8.76 -0.16
CA ASP A 12 -3.76 -10.14 0.33
C ASP A 12 -5.22 -10.52 0.64
N ALA A 13 -5.97 -9.60 1.27
CA ALA A 13 -7.41 -9.77 1.52
C ALA A 13 -8.26 -9.89 0.24
N ARG A 14 -7.74 -9.47 -0.92
CA ARG A 14 -8.38 -9.55 -2.24
C ARG A 14 -7.77 -10.61 -3.15
N GLY A 15 -6.80 -11.39 -2.67
CA GLY A 15 -6.10 -12.39 -3.48
C GLY A 15 -5.30 -11.80 -4.65
N LEU A 16 -4.87 -10.54 -4.54
CA LEU A 16 -4.11 -9.86 -5.59
C LEU A 16 -2.60 -10.03 -5.38
N SER A 17 -1.87 -10.27 -6.47
CA SER A 17 -0.40 -10.36 -6.44
C SER A 17 0.27 -9.05 -6.83
N ARG A 18 1.51 -8.83 -6.37
CA ARG A 18 2.40 -7.75 -6.84
C ARG A 18 2.52 -7.69 -8.36
N TYR A 19 2.55 -8.85 -9.00
CA TYR A 19 2.58 -8.95 -10.46
C TYR A 19 1.31 -8.37 -11.08
N ARG A 20 0.14 -8.70 -10.53
CA ARG A 20 -1.13 -8.15 -10.99
C ARG A 20 -1.20 -6.63 -10.76
N LEU A 21 -0.75 -6.16 -9.60
CA LEU A 21 -0.64 -4.74 -9.30
C LEU A 21 0.17 -4.01 -10.38
N TRP A 22 1.37 -4.52 -10.68
CA TRP A 22 2.23 -3.97 -11.72
C TRP A 22 1.54 -3.91 -13.10
N LYS A 23 0.93 -5.03 -13.51
CA LYS A 23 0.32 -5.14 -14.85
C LYS A 23 -0.91 -4.26 -15.01
N ASP A 24 -1.75 -4.15 -13.98
CA ASP A 24 -3.01 -3.42 -14.07
C ASP A 24 -2.81 -1.90 -13.95
N THR A 25 -1.85 -1.46 -13.14
CA THR A 25 -1.60 -0.01 -12.95
C THR A 25 -0.70 0.60 -13.99
N GLY A 26 0.13 -0.22 -14.66
CA GLY A 26 1.16 0.26 -15.58
C GLY A 26 2.31 0.98 -14.87
N PHE A 27 2.46 0.83 -13.56
CA PHE A 27 3.64 1.32 -12.85
C PHE A 27 4.93 0.68 -13.39
N ASN A 28 6.07 1.28 -13.08
CA ASN A 28 7.32 0.53 -13.22
C ASN A 28 7.31 -0.62 -12.18
N ARG A 29 8.09 -1.67 -12.47
CA ARG A 29 8.13 -2.88 -11.62
C ARG A 29 8.58 -2.58 -10.20
N GLU A 30 9.58 -1.71 -10.04
CA GLU A 30 10.13 -1.35 -8.74
C GLU A 30 9.08 -0.68 -7.85
N THR A 31 8.35 0.31 -8.37
CA THR A 31 7.24 0.98 -7.67
C THR A 31 6.17 -0.02 -7.25
N ALA A 32 5.74 -0.91 -8.14
CA ALA A 32 4.71 -1.89 -7.80
C ALA A 32 5.17 -2.86 -6.69
N TYR A 33 6.43 -3.28 -6.70
CA TYR A 33 6.98 -4.17 -5.68
C TYR A 33 7.19 -3.41 -4.36
N ARG A 34 7.75 -2.21 -4.39
CA ARG A 34 7.92 -1.36 -3.20
C ARG A 34 6.61 -1.04 -2.51
N LEU A 35 5.55 -0.73 -3.27
CA LEU A 35 4.21 -0.50 -2.69
C LEU A 35 3.67 -1.70 -1.91
N TYR A 36 4.14 -2.90 -2.17
CA TYR A 36 3.69 -4.09 -1.45
C TYR A 36 4.71 -4.54 -0.39
N ASP A 37 6.01 -4.43 -0.66
CA ASP A 37 7.07 -4.96 0.19
C ASP A 37 7.54 -3.98 1.27
N ASP A 38 7.41 -2.67 1.01
CA ASP A 38 7.96 -1.60 1.85
C ASP A 38 6.82 -0.78 2.50
N PRO A 39 6.50 -1.04 3.79
CA PRO A 39 5.45 -0.31 4.48
C PRO A 39 5.84 1.15 4.81
N ASP A 40 7.11 1.52 4.71
CA ASP A 40 7.58 2.91 4.85
C ASP A 40 7.51 3.70 3.54
N TYR A 41 7.31 3.02 2.41
CA TYR A 41 7.09 3.67 1.13
C TYR A 41 5.67 4.21 1.02
N ILE A 42 5.48 5.47 1.42
CA ILE A 42 4.21 6.17 1.28
C ILE A 42 3.98 6.53 -0.21
N PRO A 43 2.91 6.04 -0.85
CA PRO A 43 2.61 6.34 -2.24
C PRO A 43 2.44 7.85 -2.44
N SER A 44 2.99 8.39 -3.53
CA SER A 44 2.76 9.78 -3.92
C SER A 44 1.31 10.00 -4.37
N LYS A 45 0.88 11.26 -4.45
CA LYS A 45 -0.45 11.63 -4.97
C LYS A 45 -0.78 10.94 -6.30
N THR A 46 0.14 10.98 -7.27
CA THR A 46 -0.05 10.37 -8.59
C THR A 46 -0.25 8.84 -8.52
N ILE A 47 0.48 8.16 -7.62
CA ILE A 47 0.27 6.72 -7.39
C ILE A 47 -1.12 6.48 -6.79
N MET A 48 -1.51 7.27 -5.79
CA MET A 48 -2.83 7.14 -5.15
C MET A 48 -3.99 7.39 -6.13
N GLU A 49 -3.87 8.40 -6.99
CA GLU A 49 -4.84 8.67 -8.05
C GLU A 49 -4.95 7.48 -9.01
N LYS A 50 -3.81 6.88 -9.38
CA LYS A 50 -3.83 5.70 -10.25
C LYS A 50 -4.46 4.46 -9.60
N LEU A 51 -4.20 4.25 -8.31
CA LEU A 51 -4.84 3.17 -7.55
C LEU A 51 -6.36 3.35 -7.47
N TRP A 52 -6.84 4.60 -7.33
CA TRP A 52 -8.25 4.93 -7.41
C TRP A 52 -8.84 4.67 -8.80
N GLU A 53 -8.15 5.06 -9.87
CA GLU A 53 -8.61 4.82 -11.25
C GLU A 53 -8.82 3.33 -11.55
N VAL A 54 -7.86 2.48 -11.15
CA VAL A 54 -7.81 1.07 -11.52
C VAL A 54 -8.64 0.20 -10.57
N TYR A 55 -8.53 0.41 -9.26
CA TYR A 55 -9.13 -0.45 -8.25
C TYR A 55 -10.19 0.21 -7.39
N ARG A 56 -10.42 1.52 -7.56
CA ARG A 56 -11.30 2.34 -6.70
C ARG A 56 -10.89 2.29 -5.23
N TRP A 57 -9.59 2.11 -4.96
CA TRP A 57 -9.07 2.16 -3.61
C TRP A 57 -8.90 3.61 -3.15
N GLN A 58 -9.49 3.92 -2.00
CA GLN A 58 -9.27 5.18 -1.31
C GLN A 58 -8.00 5.10 -0.47
N PRO A 59 -7.24 6.21 -0.32
CA PRO A 59 -6.05 6.23 0.54
C PRO A 59 -6.30 5.72 1.96
N ALA A 60 -7.46 6.02 2.56
CA ALA A 60 -7.83 5.54 3.90
C ALA A 60 -7.90 4.01 4.03
N GLN A 61 -7.92 3.26 2.94
CA GLN A 61 -7.92 1.79 2.96
C GLN A 61 -6.53 1.19 3.09
N TYR A 62 -5.48 1.97 2.82
CA TYR A 62 -4.10 1.47 2.81
C TYR A 62 -3.06 2.44 3.39
N ILE A 63 -3.44 3.66 3.76
CA ILE A 63 -2.60 4.55 4.57
C ILE A 63 -3.10 4.47 5.99
N ILE A 64 -2.28 3.88 6.85
CA ILE A 64 -2.60 3.66 8.24
C ILE A 64 -1.71 4.51 9.14
N CYS A 65 -2.26 4.87 10.28
CA CYS A 65 -1.53 5.48 11.38
C CYS A 65 -1.40 4.44 12.50
N ILE A 66 -0.17 4.12 12.88
CA ILE A 66 0.13 3.23 14.00
C ILE A 66 0.51 4.11 15.21
N PRO A 67 -0.32 4.12 16.27
CA PRO A 67 0.01 4.81 17.53
C PRO A 67 1.22 4.18 18.22
N GLU A 68 1.99 4.96 18.96
CA GLU A 68 3.20 4.47 19.67
C GLU A 68 2.87 3.41 20.73
N GLU A 69 1.70 3.52 21.35
CA GLU A 69 1.20 2.62 22.38
C GLU A 69 1.01 1.19 21.85
N MET A 70 0.84 1.03 20.54
CA MET A 70 0.73 -0.27 19.87
C MET A 70 2.10 -0.87 19.49
N LEU A 71 3.17 -0.09 19.52
CA LEU A 71 4.53 -0.55 19.20
C LEU A 71 5.19 -1.30 20.37
N ILE A 72 4.79 -0.98 21.61
CA ILE A 72 5.41 -1.51 22.84
C ILE A 72 4.94 -2.95 23.15
N LYS A 73 3.82 -3.41 22.58
CA LYS A 73 3.25 -4.75 22.86
C LYS A 73 3.78 -5.87 21.95
N ALA A 74 4.71 -5.56 21.05
CA ALA A 74 5.25 -6.50 20.06
C ALA A 74 6.71 -6.95 20.33
N GLY A 75 7.27 -6.60 21.49
CA GLY A 75 8.57 -7.08 21.99
C GLY A 75 8.41 -7.78 23.33
#